data_AF-A0A7V0SSX4-F1
#
_entry.id   AF-A0A7V0SSX4-F1
#
_cell.length_a   1.000
_cell.length_b   1.000
_cell.length_c   1.000
_cell.angle_alpha   90.00
_cell.angle_beta   90.00
_cell.angle_gamma   90.00
#
_symmetry.space_group_name_H-M   'P 1'
#
loop_
_entity.id
_entity.type
_entity.pdbx_description
1 polymer ?
#
loop_
_entity_poly.entity_id
_entity_poly.type
_entity_poly.pdbx_seq_one_letter_code
_entity_poly.pdbx_strand_id
1 'polypeptide(L)'
;MQGDVAGVLLVYIYVAILLIVTEKLLNKYPELSRKVLHIMVGNIAFILPIFETDWIMAFIAAGPFIPLTFLMSPYTPIKSIKGRTSAAGHGMGLVYYSITWTILAYLFFENPVVIAIGILSMSYGDGFASIIGIKYGKKKYNVFGDQKSYVGSLAMLIFTFITMVVALVYYDISITVYVVSVLLFISLIASLVEGITPKGLDNLSVPFVAVLLYWIIFLM
;
A
#
# COMPACT_ATOMS: atom_id res chain seq x y z
N MET A 1 -24.78 -8.89 -1.48
CA MET A 1 -24.54 -9.37 -2.85
C MET A 1 -24.54 -8.29 -3.93
N GLN A 2 -25.43 -7.28 -3.94
CA GLN A 2 -25.34 -6.21 -4.96
C GLN A 2 -24.10 -5.32 -4.75
N GLY A 3 -23.81 -4.95 -3.50
CA GLY A 3 -22.58 -4.25 -3.13
C GLY A 3 -21.33 -5.05 -3.49
N ASP A 4 -21.29 -6.34 -3.16
CA ASP A 4 -20.15 -7.20 -3.48
C ASP A 4 -19.81 -7.24 -4.97
N VAL A 5 -20.82 -7.40 -5.84
CA VAL A 5 -20.63 -7.39 -7.30
C VAL A 5 -20.12 -6.03 -7.77
N ALA A 6 -20.69 -4.93 -7.25
CA ALA A 6 -20.24 -3.59 -7.57
C ALA A 6 -18.80 -3.33 -7.09
N GLY A 7 -18.46 -3.75 -5.88
CA GLY A 7 -17.13 -3.63 -5.29
C GLY A 7 -16.06 -4.38 -6.09
N VAL A 8 -16.34 -5.63 -6.46
CA VAL A 8 -15.45 -6.40 -7.36
C VAL A 8 -15.29 -5.70 -8.70
N LEU A 9 -16.38 -5.28 -9.35
CA LEU A 9 -16.29 -4.59 -10.64
C LEU A 9 -15.48 -3.29 -10.54
N LEU A 10 -15.73 -2.48 -9.52
CA LEU A 10 -15.01 -1.22 -9.31
C LEU A 10 -13.53 -1.44 -9.08
N VAL A 11 -13.14 -2.41 -8.23
CA VAL A 11 -11.74 -2.77 -8.00
C VAL A 11 -11.06 -3.15 -9.32
N TYR A 12 -11.64 -4.07 -10.08
CA TYR A 12 -11.00 -4.59 -11.29
C TYR A 12 -10.95 -3.56 -12.41
N ILE A 13 -12.04 -2.80 -12.62
CA ILE A 13 -12.09 -1.71 -13.60
C ILE A 13 -11.07 -0.63 -13.22
N TYR A 14 -11.02 -0.24 -11.94
CA TYR A 14 -10.07 0.75 -11.44
C TYR A 14 -8.63 0.33 -11.68
N VAL A 15 -8.26 -0.90 -11.28
CA VAL A 15 -6.89 -1.41 -11.47
C VAL A 15 -6.56 -1.57 -12.96
N ALA A 16 -7.50 -2.04 -13.79
CA ALA A 16 -7.29 -2.15 -15.24
C ALA A 16 -7.05 -0.78 -15.89
N ILE A 17 -7.84 0.24 -15.53
CA ILE A 17 -7.64 1.62 -16.00
C ILE A 17 -6.27 2.13 -15.53
N LEU A 18 -5.92 1.94 -14.26
CA LEU A 18 -4.61 2.36 -13.74
C LEU A 18 -3.45 1.72 -14.50
N LEU A 19 -3.52 0.41 -14.78
CA LEU A 19 -2.50 -0.29 -15.55
C LEU A 19 -2.37 0.30 -16.96
N ILE A 20 -3.49 0.50 -17.67
CA ILE A 20 -3.49 1.07 -19.03
C ILE A 20 -2.95 2.50 -19.04
N VAL A 21 -3.39 3.33 -18.08
CA VAL A 21 -2.99 4.74 -18.00
C VAL A 21 -1.51 4.87 -17.64
N THR A 22 -1.04 4.12 -16.64
CA THR A 22 0.37 4.15 -16.24
C THR A 22 1.27 3.60 -17.36
N GLU A 23 0.89 2.51 -18.02
CA GLU A 23 1.64 1.97 -19.16
C GLU A 23 1.68 2.95 -20.33
N LYS A 24 0.57 3.57 -20.71
CA LYS A 24 0.54 4.50 -21.86
C LYS A 24 1.26 5.82 -21.58
N LEU A 25 1.08 6.40 -20.40
CA LEU A 25 1.61 7.73 -20.08
C LEU A 25 3.05 7.70 -19.55
N LEU A 26 3.44 6.62 -18.87
CA LEU A 26 4.71 6.51 -18.16
C LEU A 26 5.62 5.40 -18.71
N ASN A 27 5.33 4.84 -19.89
CA ASN A 27 6.18 3.81 -20.53
C ASN A 27 7.66 4.21 -20.63
N LYS A 28 7.97 5.49 -20.83
CA LYS A 28 9.36 6.00 -20.90
C LYS A 28 10.07 6.03 -19.54
N TYR A 29 9.33 5.94 -18.44
CA TYR A 29 9.82 6.04 -17.07
C TYR A 29 9.35 4.83 -16.23
N PRO A 30 9.91 3.63 -16.44
CA PRO A 30 9.40 2.40 -15.83
C PRO A 30 9.38 2.42 -14.30
N GLU A 31 10.41 3.01 -13.67
CA GLU A 31 10.47 3.16 -12.21
C GLU A 31 9.38 4.10 -11.68
N LEU A 32 9.14 5.22 -12.36
CA LEU A 32 8.07 6.15 -12.00
C LEU A 32 6.71 5.52 -12.23
N SER A 33 6.51 4.83 -13.36
CA SER A 33 5.28 4.10 -13.68
C SER A 33 4.93 3.12 -12.56
N ARG A 34 5.92 2.34 -12.10
CA ARG A 34 5.74 1.39 -11.01
C ARG A 34 5.37 2.08 -9.70
N LYS A 35 6.03 3.17 -9.34
CA LYS A 35 5.75 3.89 -8.08
C LYS A 35 4.41 4.62 -8.11
N VAL A 36 4.01 5.17 -9.26
CA VAL A 36 2.66 5.74 -9.45
C VAL A 36 1.61 4.65 -9.32
N LEU A 37 1.80 3.49 -9.97
CA LEU A 37 0.88 2.35 -9.81
C LEU A 37 0.77 1.93 -8.34
N HIS A 38 1.89 1.78 -7.65
CA HIS A 38 1.95 1.43 -6.22
C HIS A 38 1.13 2.39 -5.33
N ILE A 39 1.30 3.69 -5.53
CA ILE A 39 0.55 4.72 -4.79
C ILE A 39 -0.94 4.65 -5.12
N MET A 40 -1.26 4.64 -6.42
CA MET A 40 -2.64 4.79 -6.89
C MET A 40 -3.51 3.58 -6.58
N VAL A 41 -2.95 2.36 -6.61
CA VAL A 41 -3.68 1.15 -6.17
C VAL A 41 -4.17 1.28 -4.73
N GLY A 42 -3.49 2.08 -3.89
CA GLY A 42 -3.92 2.38 -2.52
C GLY A 42 -5.32 2.98 -2.39
N ASN A 43 -5.83 3.63 -3.44
CA ASN A 43 -7.18 4.21 -3.42
C ASN A 43 -8.30 3.16 -3.40
N ILE A 44 -7.98 1.88 -3.56
CA ILE A 44 -8.93 0.78 -3.28
C ILE A 44 -9.44 0.86 -1.83
N ALA A 45 -8.67 1.45 -0.92
CA ALA A 45 -9.10 1.78 0.44
C ALA A 45 -10.40 2.59 0.50
N PHE A 46 -10.79 3.31 -0.57
CA PHE A 46 -12.04 4.08 -0.65
C PHE A 46 -13.17 3.34 -1.37
N ILE A 47 -12.95 2.09 -1.79
CA ILE A 47 -13.97 1.21 -2.39
C ILE A 47 -14.50 0.23 -1.34
N LEU A 48 -13.74 0.00 -0.26
CA LEU A 48 -14.05 -1.00 0.77
C LEU A 48 -15.48 -0.93 1.35
N PRO A 49 -16.08 0.26 1.62
CA PRO A 49 -17.42 0.34 2.19
C PRO A 49 -18.54 -0.25 1.32
N ILE A 50 -18.26 -0.54 0.05
CA ILE A 50 -19.24 -1.10 -0.90
C ILE A 50 -19.40 -2.61 -0.70
N PHE A 51 -18.38 -3.28 -0.14
CA PHE A 51 -18.44 -4.73 0.09
C PHE A 51 -19.36 -5.06 1.26
N GLU A 52 -20.09 -6.16 1.13
CA GLU A 52 -21.03 -6.67 2.14
C GLU A 52 -20.55 -7.99 2.74
N THR A 53 -19.62 -8.69 2.08
CA THR A 53 -19.08 -9.99 2.51
C THR A 53 -17.55 -10.00 2.58
N ASP A 54 -17.03 -10.40 3.73
CA ASP A 54 -15.59 -10.55 4.03
C ASP A 54 -14.86 -11.46 3.04
N TRP A 55 -15.38 -12.66 2.79
CA TRP A 55 -14.76 -13.64 1.89
C TRP A 55 -14.69 -13.12 0.45
N ILE A 56 -15.69 -12.35 0.01
CA ILE A 56 -15.70 -11.77 -1.35
C ILE A 56 -14.64 -10.68 -1.46
N MET A 57 -14.56 -9.76 -0.49
CA MET A 57 -13.54 -8.72 -0.50
C MET A 57 -12.13 -9.32 -0.43
N ALA A 58 -11.91 -10.29 0.45
CA ALA A 58 -10.61 -10.90 0.66
C ALA A 58 -10.19 -11.80 -0.51
N PHE A 59 -11.00 -12.76 -0.93
CA PHE A 59 -10.55 -13.84 -1.81
C PHE A 59 -11.01 -13.72 -3.26
N ILE A 60 -12.00 -12.85 -3.55
CA ILE A 60 -12.46 -12.58 -4.92
C ILE A 60 -11.96 -11.22 -5.41
N ALA A 61 -12.00 -10.19 -4.56
CA ALA A 61 -11.49 -8.87 -4.92
C ALA A 61 -9.96 -8.78 -4.77
N ALA A 62 -9.39 -9.09 -3.59
CA ALA A 62 -7.96 -8.92 -3.34
C ALA A 62 -7.10 -10.14 -3.73
N GLY A 63 -7.51 -11.33 -3.31
CA GLY A 63 -6.76 -12.58 -3.42
C GLY A 63 -6.21 -12.89 -4.82
N PRO A 64 -6.98 -12.69 -5.92
CA PRO A 64 -6.50 -13.00 -7.27
C PRO A 64 -5.32 -12.13 -7.73
N PHE A 65 -5.11 -10.96 -7.11
CA PHE A 65 -3.94 -10.14 -7.40
C PHE A 65 -2.64 -10.78 -6.91
N ILE A 66 -2.66 -11.72 -5.94
CA ILE A 66 -1.47 -12.44 -5.48
C ILE A 66 -0.84 -13.27 -6.62
N PRO A 67 -1.53 -14.26 -7.23
CA PRO A 67 -0.97 -15.00 -8.35
C PRO A 67 -0.72 -14.09 -9.57
N LEU A 68 -1.57 -13.08 -9.82
CA LEU A 68 -1.38 -12.16 -10.93
C LEU A 68 -0.06 -11.37 -10.81
N THR A 69 0.16 -10.72 -9.67
CA THR A 69 1.39 -9.95 -9.43
C THR A 69 2.61 -10.85 -9.31
N PHE A 70 2.45 -12.09 -8.85
CA PHE A 70 3.53 -13.08 -8.84
C PHE A 70 3.94 -13.48 -10.26
N LEU A 71 2.97 -13.73 -11.15
CA LEU A 71 3.23 -14.04 -12.56
C LEU A 71 3.87 -12.86 -13.31
N MET A 72 3.61 -11.64 -12.85
CA MET A 72 4.29 -10.44 -13.38
C MET A 72 5.70 -10.27 -12.81
N SER A 73 6.04 -10.90 -11.67
CA SER A 73 7.33 -10.72 -11.00
C SER A 73 8.53 -11.31 -11.78
N PRO A 74 9.78 -10.92 -11.44
CA PRO A 74 11.00 -11.53 -12.00
C PRO A 74 11.12 -13.04 -11.77
N TYR A 75 10.41 -13.59 -10.78
CA TYR A 75 10.42 -15.00 -10.41
C TYR A 75 9.33 -15.82 -11.13
N THR A 76 8.65 -15.22 -12.11
CA THR A 76 7.60 -15.88 -12.87
C THR A 76 8.11 -17.17 -13.53
N PRO A 77 7.33 -18.29 -13.47
CA PRO A 77 7.66 -19.51 -14.18
C PRO A 77 7.47 -19.35 -15.71
N ILE A 78 6.73 -18.33 -16.15
CA ILE A 78 6.36 -18.12 -17.56
C ILE A 78 7.20 -16.96 -18.13
N LYS A 79 8.33 -17.30 -18.77
CA LYS A 79 9.30 -16.32 -19.29
C LYS A 79 8.71 -15.33 -20.31
N SER A 80 7.65 -15.70 -21.03
CA SER A 80 6.97 -14.84 -22.01
C SER A 80 6.08 -13.75 -21.40
N ILE A 81 5.68 -13.88 -20.13
CA ILE A 81 4.77 -12.94 -19.43
C ILE A 81 5.55 -11.91 -18.61
N LYS A 82 6.89 -11.98 -18.61
CA LYS A 82 7.74 -11.08 -17.83
C LYS A 82 7.40 -9.62 -18.14
N GLY A 83 6.75 -8.95 -17.19
CA GLY A 83 6.35 -7.55 -17.33
C GLY A 83 7.58 -6.66 -17.49
N ARG A 84 7.52 -5.69 -18.41
CA ARG A 84 8.63 -4.74 -18.63
C ARG A 84 8.89 -3.86 -17.39
N THR A 85 7.86 -3.59 -16.60
CA THR A 85 7.93 -2.89 -15.30
C THR A 85 8.60 -3.72 -14.20
N SER A 86 8.67 -5.04 -14.36
CA SER A 86 9.25 -5.96 -13.37
C SER A 86 10.76 -6.07 -13.47
N ALA A 87 11.37 -5.61 -14.57
CA ALA A 87 12.82 -5.60 -14.75
C ALA A 87 13.52 -4.44 -14.00
N ALA A 88 12.76 -3.49 -13.46
CA ALA A 88 13.31 -2.22 -12.98
C ALA A 88 13.51 -2.14 -11.44
N GLY A 89 13.04 -3.12 -10.63
CA GLY A 89 13.37 -3.15 -9.20
C GLY A 89 12.94 -4.41 -8.41
N HIS A 90 12.74 -4.27 -7.08
CA HIS A 90 12.41 -5.37 -6.15
C HIS A 90 11.16 -6.16 -6.56
N GLY A 91 11.37 -7.35 -7.12
CA GLY A 91 10.36 -8.12 -7.84
C GLY A 91 9.10 -8.53 -7.08
N MET A 92 9.16 -8.61 -5.75
CA MET A 92 8.06 -9.15 -4.93
C MET A 92 7.21 -8.10 -4.24
N GLY A 93 7.53 -6.80 -4.35
CA GLY A 93 6.83 -5.75 -3.60
C GLY A 93 5.31 -5.71 -3.87
N LEU A 94 4.88 -5.84 -5.13
CA LEU A 94 3.46 -5.89 -5.48
C LEU A 94 2.78 -7.20 -5.02
N VAL A 95 3.53 -8.30 -4.95
CA VAL A 95 3.02 -9.57 -4.40
C VAL A 95 2.74 -9.42 -2.92
N TYR A 96 3.69 -8.87 -2.18
CA TYR A 96 3.54 -8.57 -0.75
C TYR A 96 2.41 -7.58 -0.49
N TYR A 97 2.25 -6.57 -1.34
CA TYR A 97 1.12 -5.66 -1.29
C TYR A 97 -0.23 -6.41 -1.40
N SER A 98 -0.37 -7.28 -2.41
CA SER A 98 -1.60 -8.07 -2.59
C SER A 98 -1.86 -9.04 -1.44
N ILE A 99 -0.80 -9.62 -0.87
CA ILE A 99 -0.88 -10.47 0.34
C ILE A 99 -1.38 -9.65 1.53
N THR A 100 -0.76 -8.50 1.80
CA THR A 100 -1.18 -7.59 2.88
C THR A 100 -2.64 -7.23 2.75
N TRP A 101 -3.06 -6.75 1.57
CA TRP A 101 -4.45 -6.36 1.38
C TRP A 101 -5.41 -7.54 1.60
N THR A 102 -5.10 -8.72 1.07
CA THR A 102 -5.92 -9.93 1.26
C THR A 102 -6.10 -10.28 2.74
N ILE A 103 -5.00 -10.25 3.51
CA ILE A 103 -5.02 -10.57 4.95
C ILE A 103 -5.80 -9.50 5.72
N LEU A 104 -5.54 -8.21 5.47
CA LEU A 104 -6.24 -7.13 6.14
C LEU A 104 -7.75 -7.16 5.84
N ALA A 105 -8.11 -7.44 4.58
CA ALA A 105 -9.50 -7.57 4.16
C ALA A 105 -10.24 -8.68 4.91
N TYR A 106 -9.58 -9.82 5.12
CA TYR A 106 -10.17 -10.94 5.86
C TYR A 106 -10.27 -10.67 7.36
N LEU A 107 -9.22 -10.11 7.98
CA LEU A 107 -9.16 -9.95 9.44
C LEU A 107 -9.96 -8.75 9.96
N PHE A 108 -10.05 -7.68 9.18
CA PHE A 108 -10.61 -6.39 9.62
C PHE A 108 -11.78 -5.93 8.76
N PHE A 109 -12.51 -6.86 8.14
CA PHE A 109 -13.68 -6.55 7.29
C PHE A 109 -14.67 -5.59 7.97
N GLU A 110 -15.01 -5.88 9.22
CA GLU A 110 -15.93 -5.08 10.05
C GLU A 110 -15.40 -3.68 10.40
N ASN A 111 -14.11 -3.42 10.17
CA ASN A 111 -13.43 -2.16 10.49
C ASN A 111 -12.64 -1.66 9.26
N PRO A 112 -13.31 -1.20 8.19
CA PRO A 112 -12.65 -0.85 6.92
C PRO A 112 -11.66 0.31 7.05
N VAL A 113 -11.82 1.19 8.05
CA VAL A 113 -10.83 2.22 8.37
C VAL A 113 -9.48 1.60 8.78
N VAL A 114 -9.48 0.49 9.52
CA VAL A 114 -8.25 -0.22 9.91
C VAL A 114 -7.54 -0.75 8.67
N ILE A 115 -8.29 -1.35 7.74
CA ILE A 115 -7.75 -1.80 6.45
C ILE A 115 -7.14 -0.61 5.69
N ALA A 116 -7.86 0.52 5.62
CA ALA A 116 -7.41 1.72 4.93
C ALA A 116 -6.12 2.30 5.54
N ILE A 117 -5.98 2.31 6.86
CA ILE A 117 -4.74 2.73 7.55
C ILE A 117 -3.55 1.88 7.09
N GLY A 118 -3.73 0.56 7.02
CA GLY A 118 -2.71 -0.35 6.49
C GLY A 118 -2.38 -0.06 5.02
N ILE A 119 -3.39 -0.10 4.14
CA ILE A 119 -3.21 0.08 2.70
C ILE A 119 -2.54 1.42 2.37
N LEU A 120 -3.02 2.52 2.94
CA LEU A 120 -2.54 3.86 2.61
C LEU A 120 -1.15 4.13 3.18
N SER A 121 -0.84 3.63 4.38
CA SER A 121 0.51 3.75 4.95
C SER A 121 1.57 3.08 4.06
N MET A 122 1.29 1.88 3.54
CA MET A 122 2.22 1.21 2.62
C MET A 122 2.21 1.81 1.21
N SER A 123 1.06 2.25 0.68
CA SER A 123 0.99 2.71 -0.71
C SER A 123 1.53 4.13 -0.87
N TYR A 124 0.99 5.06 -0.07
CA TYR A 124 1.35 6.47 -0.13
C TYR A 124 2.64 6.75 0.63
N GLY A 125 2.79 6.19 1.83
CA GLY A 125 4.01 6.32 2.63
C GLY A 125 5.26 5.86 1.85
N ASP A 126 5.38 4.56 1.54
CA ASP A 126 6.55 4.03 0.80
C ASP A 126 6.66 4.66 -0.59
N GLY A 127 5.53 4.85 -1.28
CA GLY A 127 5.49 5.44 -2.61
C GLY A 127 6.16 6.81 -2.65
N PHE A 128 5.74 7.73 -1.78
CA PHE A 128 6.33 9.06 -1.69
C PHE A 128 7.72 9.05 -1.08
N ALA A 129 7.98 8.21 -0.07
CA ALA A 129 9.31 8.04 0.52
C ALA A 129 10.35 7.69 -0.55
N SER A 130 9.98 6.79 -1.47
CA SER A 130 10.84 6.39 -2.57
C SER A 130 11.00 7.48 -3.61
N ILE A 131 9.93 8.10 -4.10
CA ILE A 131 10.00 9.17 -5.13
C ILE A 131 10.83 10.36 -4.62
N ILE A 132 10.54 10.83 -3.41
CA ILE A 132 11.19 11.98 -2.81
C ILE A 132 12.62 11.61 -2.38
N GLY A 133 12.83 10.42 -1.83
CA GLY A 133 14.14 9.92 -1.43
C GLY A 133 15.09 9.74 -2.61
N ILE A 134 14.62 9.22 -3.75
CA ILE A 134 15.43 9.11 -4.97
C ILE A 134 15.83 10.49 -5.51
N LYS A 135 14.90 11.45 -5.51
CA LYS A 135 15.12 12.77 -6.10
C LYS A 135 15.94 13.73 -5.22
N TYR A 136 15.72 13.68 -3.90
CA TYR A 136 16.26 14.67 -2.96
C TYR A 136 17.13 14.06 -1.84
N GLY A 137 17.14 12.74 -1.68
CA GLY A 137 17.86 12.03 -0.62
C GLY A 137 19.37 11.93 -0.85
N LYS A 138 20.11 12.97 -0.48
CA LYS A 138 21.59 13.00 -0.59
C LYS A 138 22.27 12.16 0.49
N LYS A 139 21.81 12.25 1.75
CA LYS A 139 22.34 11.47 2.87
C LYS A 139 21.57 10.16 2.99
N LYS A 140 22.27 9.04 2.86
CA LYS A 140 21.72 7.69 2.88
C LYS A 140 22.18 6.92 4.10
N TYR A 141 21.39 5.93 4.51
CA TYR A 141 21.73 4.97 5.54
C TYR A 141 21.30 3.58 5.08
N ASN A 142 21.88 2.54 5.69
CA ASN A 142 21.58 1.15 5.37
C ASN A 142 21.67 0.35 6.66
N VAL A 143 20.54 -0.21 7.11
CA VAL A 143 20.47 -1.00 8.35
C VAL A 143 20.52 -2.50 8.05
N PHE A 144 19.66 -2.99 7.16
CA PHE A 144 19.51 -4.43 6.86
C PHE A 144 19.70 -4.78 5.38
N GLY A 145 20.56 -4.06 4.68
CA GLY A 145 20.93 -4.35 3.29
C GLY A 145 20.03 -3.67 2.24
N ASP A 146 19.24 -2.68 2.63
CA ASP A 146 18.49 -1.79 1.74
C ASP A 146 18.90 -0.33 1.99
N GLN A 147 19.22 0.40 0.92
CA GLN A 147 19.66 1.79 1.03
C GLN A 147 18.45 2.72 1.09
N LYS A 148 18.25 3.34 2.26
CA LYS A 148 17.23 4.35 2.48
C LYS A 148 17.87 5.73 2.64
N SER A 149 17.06 6.79 2.61
CA SER A 149 17.54 8.17 2.79
C SER A 149 16.75 8.87 3.87
N TYR A 150 17.39 9.74 4.65
CA TYR A 150 16.72 10.48 5.72
C TYR A 150 15.55 11.33 5.18
N VAL A 151 15.71 11.89 3.98
CA VAL A 151 14.67 12.65 3.29
C VAL A 151 13.49 11.74 2.90
N GLY A 152 13.77 10.51 2.47
CA GLY A 152 12.76 9.49 2.22
C GLY A 152 12.01 9.09 3.49
N SER A 153 12.71 8.88 4.62
CA SER A 153 12.05 8.56 5.90
C SER A 153 11.17 9.70 6.40
N LEU A 154 11.63 10.96 6.25
CA LEU A 154 10.79 12.10 6.60
C LEU A 154 9.54 12.17 5.70
N ALA A 155 9.68 11.88 4.40
CA ALA A 155 8.54 11.76 3.51
C ALA A 155 7.60 10.60 3.91
N MET A 156 8.15 9.43 4.29
CA MET A 156 7.39 8.30 4.80
C MET A 156 6.50 8.73 5.98
N LEU A 157 7.08 9.38 6.98
CA LEU A 157 6.34 9.89 8.14
C LEU A 157 5.23 10.86 7.72
N ILE A 158 5.56 11.89 6.94
CA ILE A 158 4.61 12.94 6.55
C ILE A 158 3.45 12.37 5.74
N PHE A 159 3.73 11.58 4.70
CA PHE A 159 2.69 11.06 3.81
C PHE A 159 1.88 9.94 4.46
N THR A 160 2.47 9.14 5.34
CA THR A 160 1.72 8.19 6.17
C THR A 160 0.74 8.92 7.07
N PHE A 161 1.20 9.95 7.80
CA PHE A 161 0.33 10.75 8.67
C PHE A 161 -0.82 11.40 7.89
N ILE A 162 -0.52 12.09 6.78
CA ILE A 162 -1.53 12.76 5.95
C ILE A 162 -2.57 11.76 5.45
N THR A 163 -2.14 10.61 4.94
CA THR A 163 -3.09 9.64 4.36
C THR A 163 -3.90 8.90 5.41
N MET A 164 -3.38 8.70 6.62
CA MET A 164 -4.18 8.22 7.75
C MET A 164 -5.25 9.25 8.14
N VAL A 165 -4.93 10.54 8.17
CA VAL A 165 -5.92 11.61 8.41
C VAL A 165 -6.99 11.60 7.32
N VAL A 166 -6.61 11.47 6.04
CA VAL A 166 -7.55 11.34 4.92
C VAL A 166 -8.47 10.12 5.08
N ALA A 167 -7.93 8.99 5.52
CA ALA A 167 -8.76 7.81 5.82
C ALA A 167 -9.78 8.12 6.91
N LEU A 168 -9.36 8.70 8.04
CA LEU A 168 -10.30 9.02 9.13
C LEU A 168 -11.41 9.97 8.66
N VAL A 169 -11.08 11.00 7.86
CA VAL A 169 -12.09 11.90 7.29
C VAL A 169 -13.07 11.14 6.38
N TYR A 170 -12.56 10.29 5.49
CA TYR A 170 -13.40 9.53 4.56
C TYR A 170 -14.33 8.55 5.29
N TYR A 171 -13.84 7.91 6.35
CA TYR A 171 -14.58 6.96 7.18
C TYR A 171 -15.39 7.62 8.31
N ASP A 172 -15.54 8.95 8.28
CA ASP A 172 -16.30 9.74 9.27
C ASP A 172 -15.87 9.50 10.74
N ILE A 173 -14.56 9.27 10.96
CA ILE A 173 -13.98 9.10 12.29
C ILE A 173 -13.62 10.47 12.85
N SER A 174 -14.13 10.76 14.04
CA SER A 174 -13.89 12.04 14.74
C SER A 174 -12.40 12.28 15.01
N ILE A 175 -11.91 13.44 14.56
CA ILE A 175 -10.51 13.84 14.72
C ILE A 175 -10.37 14.75 15.94
N THR A 176 -9.87 14.18 17.04
CA THR A 176 -9.52 14.94 18.26
C THR A 176 -8.00 15.16 18.32
N VAL A 177 -7.55 16.05 19.22
CA VAL A 177 -6.12 16.26 19.48
C VAL A 177 -5.42 14.96 19.89
N TYR A 178 -6.10 14.12 20.67
CA TYR A 178 -5.60 12.80 21.05
C TYR A 178 -5.40 11.91 19.82
N VAL A 179 -6.41 11.80 18.94
CA VAL A 179 -6.33 11.01 17.71
C VAL A 179 -5.19 11.47 16.81
N VAL A 180 -5.03 12.78 16.62
CA VAL A 180 -3.92 13.35 15.83
C VAL A 180 -2.56 12.96 16.42
N SER A 181 -2.43 13.01 17.75
CA SER A 181 -1.19 12.65 18.44
C SER A 181 -0.85 11.16 18.27
N VAL A 182 -1.87 10.30 18.33
CA VAL A 182 -1.72 8.86 18.07
C VAL A 182 -1.34 8.59 16.61
N LEU A 183 -2.00 9.23 15.63
CA LEU A 183 -1.63 9.05 14.22
C LEU A 183 -0.20 9.50 13.94
N LEU A 184 0.24 10.60 14.56
CA LEU A 184 1.64 11.04 14.45
C LEU A 184 2.59 9.99 15.03
N PHE A 185 2.28 9.42 16.19
CA PHE A 185 3.04 8.31 16.78
C PHE A 185 3.08 7.10 15.85
N ILE A 186 1.94 6.65 15.32
CA ILE A 186 1.89 5.50 14.40
C ILE A 186 2.72 5.77 13.14
N SER A 187 2.61 6.97 12.56
CA SER A 187 3.38 7.36 11.36
C SER A 187 4.89 7.38 11.62
N LEU A 188 5.32 7.79 12.82
CA LEU A 188 6.71 7.74 13.24
C LEU A 188 7.19 6.29 13.33
N ILE A 189 6.44 5.41 13.99
CA ILE A 189 6.80 3.99 14.09
C ILE A 189 6.83 3.34 12.70
N ALA A 190 5.83 3.60 11.86
CA ALA A 190 5.77 3.12 10.48
C ALA A 190 7.01 3.56 9.67
N SER A 191 7.46 4.81 9.83
CA SER A 191 8.68 5.30 9.18
C SER A 191 9.95 4.63 9.70
N LEU A 192 10.04 4.33 11.01
CA LEU A 192 11.17 3.61 11.56
C LEU A 192 11.20 2.16 11.04
N VAL A 193 10.04 1.51 10.99
CA VAL A 193 9.86 0.14 10.45
C VAL A 193 10.25 0.10 8.98
N GLU A 194 9.80 1.05 8.16
CA GLU A 194 10.23 1.19 6.75
C GLU A 194 11.76 1.30 6.63
N GLY A 195 12.37 2.11 7.49
CA GLY A 195 13.82 2.35 7.48
C GLY A 195 14.67 1.12 7.82
N ILE A 196 14.14 0.17 8.60
CA ILE A 196 14.83 -1.07 8.96
C ILE A 196 14.40 -2.27 8.11
N THR A 197 13.28 -2.20 7.41
CA THR A 197 12.77 -3.35 6.67
C THR A 197 13.45 -3.47 5.29
N PRO A 198 14.02 -4.64 4.94
CA PRO A 198 14.72 -4.78 3.66
C PRO A 198 13.78 -5.06 2.49
N LYS A 199 14.10 -4.46 1.33
CA LYS A 199 13.81 -4.98 -0.02
C LYS A 199 12.36 -5.44 -0.26
N GLY A 200 11.40 -4.54 -0.08
CA GLY A 200 9.99 -4.78 -0.42
C GLY A 200 9.18 -5.45 0.68
N LEU A 201 9.82 -6.01 1.72
CA LEU A 201 9.12 -6.52 2.91
C LEU A 201 8.44 -5.40 3.71
N ASP A 202 8.79 -4.14 3.44
CA ASP A 202 8.09 -2.95 3.96
C ASP A 202 6.60 -2.96 3.59
N ASN A 203 6.25 -3.55 2.44
CA ASN A 203 4.85 -3.77 2.05
C ASN A 203 4.10 -4.82 2.90
N LEU A 204 4.80 -5.52 3.81
CA LEU A 204 4.20 -6.35 4.86
C LEU A 204 4.36 -5.63 6.22
N SER A 205 5.58 -5.26 6.60
CA SER A 205 5.86 -4.80 7.96
C SER A 205 5.19 -3.47 8.31
N VAL A 206 5.29 -2.47 7.44
CA VAL A 206 4.68 -1.14 7.64
C VAL A 206 3.16 -1.23 7.84
N PRO A 207 2.38 -1.84 6.92
CA PRO A 207 0.93 -1.84 7.03
C PRO A 207 0.47 -2.65 8.25
N PHE A 208 1.09 -3.80 8.54
CA PHE A 208 0.72 -4.60 9.72
C PHE A 208 1.05 -3.88 11.03
N VAL A 209 2.20 -3.22 11.15
CA VAL A 209 2.53 -2.45 12.36
C VAL A 209 1.58 -1.27 12.53
N ALA A 210 1.28 -0.54 11.45
CA ALA A 210 0.34 0.58 11.49
C ALA A 210 -1.06 0.14 11.93
N VAL A 211 -1.55 -0.96 11.35
CA VAL A 211 -2.83 -1.59 11.70
C VAL A 211 -2.86 -2.06 13.15
N LEU A 212 -1.83 -2.79 13.59
CA LEU A 212 -1.78 -3.32 14.95
C LEU A 212 -1.80 -2.20 15.99
N LEU A 213 -1.00 -1.15 15.81
CA LEU A 213 -0.99 -0.02 16.73
C LEU A 213 -2.34 0.70 16.76
N TYR A 214 -2.93 0.95 15.59
CA TYR A 214 -4.24 1.60 15.52
C TYR A 214 -5.32 0.75 16.20
N TRP A 215 -5.36 -0.55 15.90
CA TRP A 215 -6.34 -1.48 16.45
C TRP A 215 -6.21 -1.62 17.97
N ILE A 216 -4.99 -1.77 18.49
CA ILE A 216 -4.74 -1.88 19.94
C ILE A 216 -5.15 -0.60 20.68
N ILE A 217 -4.91 0.58 20.11
CA ILE A 217 -5.16 1.85 20.82
C ILE A 217 -6.65 2.26 20.78
N PHE A 218 -7.35 1.96 19.70
CA PHE A 218 -8.71 2.46 19.48
C PHE A 218 -9.82 1.41 19.57
N LEU A 219 -9.52 0.13 19.41
CA LEU A 219 -10.52 -0.92 19.21
C LEU A 219 -10.37 -2.14 20.12
N MET A 220 -9.28 -2.23 20.90
CA MET A 220 -9.12 -3.17 22.02
C MET A 220 -9.34 -2.47 23.36
#